data_AF-A0A536CVA3-F1
#
_entry.id   AF-A0A536CVA3-F1
#
_cell.length_a   1.000
_cell.length_b   1.000
_cell.length_c   1.000
_cell.angle_alpha   90.00
_cell.angle_beta   90.00
_cell.angle_gamma   90.00
#
_symmetry.space_group_name_H-M   'P 1'
#
loop_
_entity.id
_entity.type
_entity.pdbx_description
1 polymer ?
#
loop_
_entity_poly.entity_id
_entity_poly.type
_entity_poly.pdbx_seq_one_letter_code
_entity_poly.pdbx_strand_id
1 'polypeptide(L)'
;MKRGALLAAMALLIGACIPPQAEPAATTPAASATPALASLPPAATTLDMSATLLAKPLPYADGFVLTRTVRGRDGVPAKGFEPVRTAPPVEGVGAAHEFWTYDFAAKKNVKTTATLRLVTDHAKWWVATDATLDLGALGGTASEF
;
A
#
# COMPACT_ATOMS: atom_id res chain seq x y z
N MET A 1 -15.08 -60.29 -4.99
CA MET A 1 -14.01 -59.89 -4.05
C MET A 1 -13.24 -58.62 -4.47
N LYS A 2 -13.81 -57.68 -5.26
CA LYS A 2 -13.10 -56.47 -5.73
C LYS A 2 -13.62 -55.13 -5.17
N ARG A 3 -14.76 -55.13 -4.47
CA ARG A 3 -15.37 -53.91 -3.89
C ARG A 3 -14.84 -53.58 -2.49
N GLY A 4 -14.35 -54.57 -1.74
CA GLY A 4 -13.80 -54.36 -0.39
C GLY A 4 -12.42 -53.69 -0.38
N ALA A 5 -11.58 -54.00 -1.37
CA ALA A 5 -10.24 -53.41 -1.48
C ALA A 5 -10.25 -51.91 -1.79
N LEU A 6 -11.29 -51.44 -2.48
CA LEU A 6 -11.44 -50.04 -2.89
C LEU A 6 -11.87 -49.13 -1.72
N LEU A 7 -12.66 -49.67 -0.79
CA LEU A 7 -13.07 -48.96 0.43
C LEU A 7 -11.93 -48.89 1.47
N ALA A 8 -11.10 -49.93 1.56
CA ALA A 8 -9.95 -49.95 2.47
C ALA A 8 -8.85 -48.96 2.05
N ALA A 9 -8.61 -48.79 0.74
CA ALA A 9 -7.64 -47.84 0.22
C ALA A 9 -8.06 -46.37 0.48
N MET A 10 -9.36 -46.08 0.46
CA MET A 10 -9.89 -44.74 0.66
C MET A 10 -9.85 -44.30 2.14
N ALA A 11 -9.98 -45.24 3.09
CA ALA A 11 -9.84 -44.96 4.52
C ALA A 11 -8.38 -44.64 4.91
N LEU A 12 -7.40 -45.25 4.25
CA LEU A 12 -5.97 -45.01 4.51
C LEU A 12 -5.50 -43.64 4.01
N LEU A 13 -6.10 -43.12 2.94
CA LEU A 13 -5.78 -41.80 2.39
C LEU A 13 -6.31 -40.64 3.24
N ILE A 14 -7.35 -40.86 4.04
CA ILE A 14 -7.93 -39.82 4.92
C ILE A 14 -7.13 -39.69 6.24
N GLY A 15 -6.51 -40.78 6.71
CA GLY A 15 -5.68 -40.76 7.92
C GLY A 15 -4.33 -40.04 7.78
N ALA A 16 -3.83 -39.87 6.56
CA ALA A 16 -2.56 -39.19 6.29
C ALA A 16 -2.67 -37.66 6.19
N CYS A 17 -3.88 -37.10 6.17
CA CYS A 17 -4.14 -35.65 6.13
C CYS A 17 -4.56 -35.08 7.50
N ILE A 18 -4.19 -35.73 8.60
CA ILE A 18 -4.38 -35.16 9.94
C ILE A 18 -3.08 -34.45 10.32
N PRO A 19 -3.02 -33.10 10.25
CA PRO A 19 -1.86 -32.39 10.75
C PRO A 19 -1.69 -32.68 12.25
N PRO A 20 -0.46 -32.80 12.76
CA PRO A 20 -0.24 -32.95 14.19
C PRO A 20 -0.90 -31.78 14.91
N GLN A 21 -1.82 -32.10 15.83
CA GLN A 21 -2.47 -31.10 16.67
C GLN A 21 -1.40 -30.41 17.50
N ALA A 22 -1.04 -29.19 17.12
CA ALA A 22 -0.13 -28.36 17.89
C ALA A 22 -0.76 -28.11 19.26
N GLU A 23 -0.07 -28.54 20.30
CA GLU A 23 -0.41 -28.28 21.68
C GLU A 23 -0.47 -26.74 21.89
N PRO A 24 -1.53 -26.18 22.50
CA PRO A 24 -1.57 -24.76 22.76
C PRO A 24 -0.49 -24.42 23.80
N ALA A 25 0.64 -23.89 23.33
CA ALA A 25 1.58 -23.24 24.21
C ALA A 25 0.84 -22.08 24.90
N ALA A 26 0.74 -22.13 26.22
CA ALA A 26 0.22 -21.05 27.03
C ALA A 26 1.21 -19.88 27.01
N THR A 27 1.25 -19.12 25.92
CA THR A 27 1.88 -17.81 25.90
C THR A 27 0.92 -16.83 26.55
N THR A 28 1.21 -16.45 27.78
CA THR A 28 0.64 -15.24 28.40
C THR A 28 0.91 -14.06 27.45
N PRO A 29 -0.11 -13.35 26.94
CA PRO A 29 0.13 -12.16 26.16
C PRO A 29 0.85 -11.15 27.05
N ALA A 30 2.10 -10.85 26.76
CA ALA A 30 2.72 -9.63 27.27
C ALA A 30 1.82 -8.49 26.82
N ALA A 31 1.43 -7.62 27.76
CA ALA A 31 0.58 -6.48 27.48
C ALA A 31 1.20 -5.67 26.33
N SER A 32 0.64 -5.81 25.13
CA SER A 32 0.95 -4.94 24.01
C SER A 32 0.61 -3.54 24.46
N ALA A 33 1.64 -2.69 24.59
CA ALA A 33 1.44 -1.28 24.79
C ALA A 33 0.55 -0.78 23.65
N THR A 34 -0.69 -0.42 23.98
CA THR A 34 -1.58 0.28 23.06
C THR A 34 -0.82 1.49 22.56
N PRO A 35 -0.49 1.60 21.26
CA PRO A 35 0.04 2.85 20.76
C PRO A 35 -1.06 3.87 20.99
N ALA A 36 -0.76 4.90 21.78
CA ALA A 36 -1.64 6.05 21.86
C ALA A 36 -1.85 6.51 20.41
N LEU A 37 -3.10 6.48 19.95
CA LEU A 37 -3.51 7.18 18.73
C LEU A 37 -3.17 8.64 18.97
N ALA A 38 -1.98 9.06 18.53
CA ALA A 38 -1.71 10.46 18.30
C ALA A 38 -2.82 10.90 17.35
N SER A 39 -3.69 11.79 17.81
CA SER A 39 -4.71 12.40 16.98
C SER A 39 -4.01 12.86 15.71
N LEU A 40 -4.29 12.19 14.59
CA LEU A 40 -3.93 12.72 13.28
C LEU A 40 -4.48 14.14 13.25
N PRO A 41 -3.67 15.14 12.82
CA PRO A 41 -4.22 16.46 12.58
C PRO A 41 -5.44 16.28 11.66
N PRO A 42 -6.55 17.00 11.92
CA PRO A 42 -7.76 16.85 11.14
C PRO A 42 -7.39 16.92 9.66
N ALA A 43 -7.91 15.95 8.89
CA ALA A 43 -7.70 15.83 7.45
C ALA A 43 -7.67 17.24 6.86
N ALA A 44 -6.52 17.59 6.27
CA ALA A 44 -6.27 18.92 5.75
C ALA A 44 -7.53 19.40 5.05
N THR A 45 -8.18 20.40 5.64
CA THR A 45 -9.25 21.17 5.03
C THR A 45 -8.89 21.34 3.58
N THR A 46 -9.74 20.88 2.66
CA THR A 46 -9.53 21.05 1.22
C THR A 46 -9.18 22.51 0.99
N LEU A 47 -7.89 22.79 0.86
CA LEU A 47 -7.40 24.15 0.74
C LEU A 47 -7.95 24.60 -0.61
N ASP A 48 -8.90 25.54 -0.59
CA ASP A 48 -9.45 26.08 -1.81
C ASP A 48 -8.35 26.88 -2.52
N MET A 49 -7.65 26.20 -3.41
CA MET A 49 -6.55 26.76 -4.19
C MET A 49 -7.07 27.49 -5.43
N SER A 50 -8.38 27.62 -5.63
CA SER A 50 -8.95 28.25 -6.83
C SER A 50 -8.40 29.65 -7.06
N ALA A 51 -8.32 30.49 -6.02
CA ALA A 51 -7.73 31.83 -6.09
C ALA A 51 -6.22 31.79 -6.43
N THR A 52 -5.47 30.84 -5.86
CA THR A 52 -4.04 30.67 -6.13
C THR A 52 -3.76 30.18 -7.55
N LEU A 53 -4.61 29.28 -8.06
CA LEU A 53 -4.53 28.75 -9.41
C LEU A 53 -4.96 29.79 -10.44
N LEU A 54 -5.99 30.58 -10.13
CA LEU A 54 -6.50 31.65 -11.01
C LEU A 54 -5.53 32.84 -11.08
N ALA A 55 -4.77 33.10 -10.00
CA ALA A 55 -3.71 34.09 -9.98
C ALA A 55 -2.45 33.66 -10.78
N LYS A 56 -2.32 32.38 -11.14
CA LYS A 56 -1.21 31.90 -11.97
C LYS A 56 -1.66 31.77 -13.42
N PRO A 57 -1.15 32.61 -14.35
CA PRO A 57 -1.47 32.45 -15.76
C PRO A 57 -1.06 31.05 -16.21
N LEU A 58 -1.95 30.37 -16.95
CA LEU A 58 -1.63 29.08 -17.55
C LEU A 58 -0.36 29.27 -18.41
N PRO A 59 0.69 28.45 -18.19
CA PRO A 59 1.88 28.55 -19.01
C PRO A 59 1.49 28.37 -20.47
N TYR A 60 2.08 29.18 -21.34
CA TYR A 60 1.93 29.00 -22.78
C TYR A 60 2.29 27.55 -23.12
N ALA A 61 1.48 26.88 -23.94
CA ALA A 61 1.66 25.47 -24.32
C ALA A 61 2.83 25.29 -25.31
N ASP A 62 3.97 25.90 -25.00
CA ASP A 62 5.23 25.76 -25.70
C ASP A 62 6.15 24.88 -24.86
N GLY A 63 6.36 23.66 -25.35
CA GLY A 63 7.20 22.66 -24.69
C GLY A 63 8.65 23.11 -24.51
N PHE A 64 9.20 23.99 -25.35
CA PHE A 64 10.56 24.49 -25.20
C PHE A 64 10.66 25.53 -24.09
N VAL A 65 9.69 26.44 -24.01
CA VAL A 65 9.61 27.43 -22.93
C VAL A 65 9.37 26.72 -21.59
N LEU A 66 8.45 25.75 -21.55
CA LEU A 66 8.18 24.95 -20.36
C LEU A 66 9.40 24.15 -19.91
N THR A 67 10.10 23.51 -20.84
CA THR A 67 11.33 22.78 -20.53
C THR A 67 12.40 23.72 -19.98
N ARG A 68 12.57 24.91 -20.57
CA ARG A 68 13.54 25.91 -20.10
C ARG A 68 13.19 26.50 -18.74
N THR A 69 11.90 26.64 -18.42
CA THR A 69 11.45 27.20 -17.13
C THR A 69 11.51 26.17 -16.01
N VAL A 70 11.29 24.89 -16.30
CA VAL A 70 11.38 23.81 -15.29
C VAL A 70 12.83 23.35 -15.08
N ARG A 71 13.61 23.24 -16.16
CA ARG A 71 15.02 22.86 -16.13
C ARG A 71 15.82 24.09 -15.71
N GLY A 72 15.95 24.31 -14.40
CA GLY A 72 16.79 25.39 -13.90
C GLY A 72 18.26 25.19 -14.26
N ARG A 73 19.10 26.14 -13.85
CA ARG A 73 20.52 26.16 -14.22
C ARG A 73 21.29 25.13 -13.40
N ASP A 74 22.20 24.40 -14.03
CA ASP A 74 23.20 23.55 -13.35
C ASP A 74 22.63 22.42 -12.49
N GLY A 75 21.49 21.85 -12.89
CA GLY A 75 20.84 20.73 -12.18
C GLY A 75 19.98 21.15 -10.98
N VAL A 76 19.86 22.46 -10.73
CA VAL A 76 18.97 23.02 -9.70
C VAL A 76 17.66 23.46 -10.37
N PRO A 77 16.48 23.13 -9.83
CA PRO A 77 15.20 23.64 -10.33
C PRO A 77 15.17 25.17 -10.40
N ALA A 78 14.44 25.75 -11.36
CA ALA A 78 14.34 27.19 -11.45
C ALA A 78 13.65 27.76 -10.20
N LYS A 79 13.97 29.01 -9.82
CA LYS A 79 13.52 29.74 -8.60
C LYS A 79 12.00 29.81 -8.33
N GLY A 80 11.15 29.20 -9.16
CA GLY A 80 9.70 29.07 -8.96
C GLY A 80 9.19 27.63 -8.86
N PHE A 81 10.06 26.63 -8.97
CA PHE A 81 9.75 25.20 -8.93
C PHE A 81 10.57 24.53 -7.83
N GLU A 82 10.27 24.85 -6.56
CA GLU A 82 10.82 24.10 -5.44
C GLU A 82 10.17 22.71 -5.37
N PRO A 83 10.93 21.62 -5.21
CA PRO A 83 10.37 20.31 -4.98
C PRO A 83 9.47 20.33 -3.74
N VAL A 84 8.18 20.08 -3.93
CA VAL A 84 7.20 20.05 -2.83
C VAL A 84 7.56 18.99 -1.78
N ARG A 85 8.30 17.95 -2.20
CA ARG A 85 8.82 16.90 -1.33
C ARG A 85 10.28 16.65 -1.64
N THR A 86 11.14 16.86 -0.66
CA THR A 86 12.58 16.58 -0.72
C THR A 86 12.96 15.25 -0.08
N ALA A 87 12.06 14.67 0.71
CA ALA A 87 12.21 13.36 1.33
C ALA A 87 10.91 12.53 1.19
N PRO A 88 11.01 11.19 1.13
CA PRO A 88 9.85 10.32 1.22
C PRO A 88 9.11 10.56 2.55
N PRO A 89 7.76 10.54 2.57
CA PRO A 89 7.01 10.58 3.82
C PRO A 89 7.41 9.42 4.73
N VAL A 90 7.50 9.67 6.03
CA VAL A 90 7.69 8.61 7.03
C VAL A 90 6.31 8.05 7.38
N GLU A 91 6.04 6.83 6.94
CA GLU A 91 4.77 6.13 7.15
C GLU A 91 5.09 4.77 7.79
N GLY A 92 4.41 4.46 8.91
CA GLY A 92 4.57 3.17 9.58
C GLY A 92 3.58 2.13 9.05
N VAL A 93 3.92 0.85 9.21
CA VAL A 93 2.98 -0.25 8.96
C VAL A 93 1.68 -0.01 9.74
N GLY A 94 0.54 -0.17 9.08
CA GLY A 94 -0.79 0.17 9.60
C GLY A 94 -1.29 1.57 9.23
N ALA A 95 -0.45 2.44 8.66
CA ALA A 95 -0.92 3.71 8.11
C ALA A 95 -1.94 3.47 6.99
N ALA A 96 -2.97 4.32 6.92
CA ALA A 96 -4.01 4.24 5.90
C ALA A 96 -4.00 5.50 5.02
N HIS A 97 -4.05 5.30 3.70
CA HIS A 97 -4.08 6.38 2.72
C HIS A 97 -5.12 6.10 1.63
N GLU A 98 -5.64 7.17 1.07
CA GLU A 98 -6.53 7.11 -0.08
C GLU A 98 -5.73 7.25 -1.37
N PHE A 99 -5.93 6.33 -2.29
CA PHE A 99 -5.33 6.31 -3.61
C PHE A 99 -6.40 6.44 -4.67
N TRP A 100 -6.10 7.18 -5.74
CA TRP A 100 -6.90 7.15 -6.95
C TRP A 100 -6.35 6.07 -7.87
N THR A 101 -7.14 5.04 -8.12
CA THR A 101 -6.81 3.96 -9.04
C THR A 101 -7.73 4.03 -10.24
N TYR A 102 -7.23 3.63 -11.41
CA TYR A 102 -8.06 3.56 -12.60
C TYR A 102 -8.62 2.13 -12.74
N ASP A 103 -9.94 2.01 -12.70
CA ASP A 103 -10.63 0.77 -13.01
C ASP A 103 -10.80 0.66 -14.53
N PHE A 104 -10.05 -0.26 -15.14
CA PHE A 104 -10.09 -0.50 -16.58
C PHE A 104 -11.42 -1.08 -17.06
N ALA A 105 -12.09 -1.90 -16.25
CA ALA A 105 -13.37 -2.51 -16.61
C ALA A 105 -14.49 -1.47 -16.56
N ALA A 106 -14.53 -0.67 -15.49
CA ALA A 106 -15.51 0.40 -15.33
C ALA A 106 -15.14 1.71 -16.07
N LYS A 107 -13.95 1.78 -16.67
CA LYS A 107 -13.40 2.94 -17.40
C LYS A 107 -13.48 4.25 -16.61
N LYS A 108 -13.18 4.21 -15.32
CA LYS A 108 -13.25 5.37 -14.42
C LYS A 108 -12.18 5.34 -13.34
N ASN A 109 -11.84 6.52 -12.83
CA ASN A 109 -11.03 6.63 -11.62
C ASN A 109 -11.90 6.32 -10.40
N VAL A 110 -11.41 5.46 -9.52
CA VAL A 110 -12.03 5.08 -8.25
C VAL A 110 -11.09 5.44 -7.12
N LYS A 111 -11.65 5.93 -6.02
CA LYS A 111 -10.89 6.20 -4.80
C LYS A 111 -10.90 4.96 -3.93
N THR A 112 -9.73 4.45 -3.57
CA THR A 112 -9.55 3.25 -2.74
C THR A 112 -8.73 3.60 -1.52
N THR A 113 -9.19 3.20 -0.35
CA THR A 113 -8.38 3.27 0.88
C THR A 113 -7.50 2.03 0.96
N ALA A 114 -6.19 2.24 1.10
CA ALA A 114 -5.23 1.17 1.31
C ALA A 114 -4.46 1.38 2.61
N THR A 115 -4.13 0.27 3.25
CA THR A 115 -3.31 0.21 4.45
C THR A 115 -1.91 -0.26 4.11
N LEU A 116 -0.89 0.39 4.66
CA LEU A 116 0.50 -0.03 4.54
C LEU A 116 0.72 -1.32 5.30
N ARG A 117 1.02 -2.42 4.61
CA ARG A 117 1.19 -3.75 5.24
C ARG A 117 2.65 -4.11 5.46
N LEU A 118 3.54 -3.65 4.59
CA LEU A 118 4.96 -3.98 4.64
C LEU A 118 5.79 -2.82 4.08
N VAL A 119 6.95 -2.59 4.70
CA VAL A 119 7.97 -1.65 4.22
C VAL A 119 9.27 -2.43 4.06
N THR A 120 9.88 -2.33 2.89
CA THR A 120 11.22 -2.87 2.59
C THR A 120 12.19 -1.71 2.37
N ASP A 121 13.46 -2.04 2.14
CA ASP A 121 14.49 -1.04 1.83
C ASP A 121 14.18 -0.24 0.55
N HIS A 122 13.35 -0.78 -0.34
CA HIS A 122 13.10 -0.22 -1.66
C HIS A 122 11.64 0.14 -1.93
N ALA A 123 10.69 -0.41 -1.16
CA ALA A 123 9.27 -0.27 -1.46
C ALA A 123 8.37 -0.22 -0.22
N LYS A 124 7.21 0.41 -0.40
CA LYS A 124 6.09 0.37 0.53
C LYS A 124 4.95 -0.39 -0.12
N TRP A 125 4.51 -1.45 0.52
CA TRP A 125 3.46 -2.33 0.03
C TRP A 125 2.12 -1.95 0.64
N TRP A 126 1.34 -1.22 -0.13
CA TRP A 126 -0.02 -0.80 0.21
C TRP A 126 -1.02 -1.82 -0.29
N VAL A 127 -1.95 -2.22 0.58
CA VAL A 127 -2.98 -3.20 0.26
C VAL A 127 -4.33 -2.56 0.56
N ALA A 128 -5.29 -2.68 -0.37
CA ALA A 128 -6.66 -2.21 -0.13
C ALA A 128 -7.18 -2.72 1.21
N THR A 129 -7.75 -1.83 2.01
CA THR A 129 -8.04 -2.12 3.43
C THR A 129 -9.01 -3.28 3.62
N ASP A 130 -9.91 -3.48 2.66
CA ASP A 130 -10.94 -4.51 2.59
C ASP A 130 -10.52 -5.76 1.80
N ALA A 131 -9.30 -5.82 1.28
CA ALA A 131 -8.82 -6.99 0.56
C ALA A 131 -8.40 -8.12 1.52
N THR A 132 -8.88 -9.33 1.23
CA THR A 132 -8.37 -10.55 1.84
C THR A 132 -7.04 -10.93 1.20
N LEU A 133 -5.95 -10.91 1.96
CA LEU A 133 -4.61 -11.19 1.48
C LEU A 133 -3.84 -12.06 2.47
N ASP A 134 -3.06 -13.03 1.95
CA ASP A 134 -2.07 -13.76 2.74
C ASP A 134 -0.82 -12.88 2.94
N LEU A 135 -0.64 -12.42 4.18
CA LEU A 135 0.48 -11.57 4.56
C LEU A 135 1.83 -12.32 4.56
N GLY A 136 1.82 -13.63 4.77
CA GLY A 136 3.04 -14.45 4.72
C GLY A 136 3.58 -14.54 3.29
N ALA A 137 2.70 -14.83 2.34
CA ALA A 137 3.04 -14.82 0.91
C ALA A 137 3.47 -13.43 0.44
N LEU A 138 2.79 -12.35 0.89
CA LEU A 138 3.18 -10.98 0.57
C LEU A 138 4.61 -10.67 1.05
N GLY A 139 4.94 -11.08 2.28
CA GLY A 139 6.29 -10.90 2.83
C GLY A 139 7.36 -11.59 1.99
N GLY A 140 7.11 -12.83 1.56
CA GLY A 140 8.02 -13.57 0.68
C GLY A 140 8.26 -12.85 -0.64
N THR A 141 7.21 -12.53 -1.39
CA THR A 141 7.32 -11.84 -2.68
C THR A 141 8.00 -10.48 -2.56
N ALA A 142 7.69 -9.73 -1.50
CA ALA A 142 8.27 -8.41 -1.28
C ALA A 142 9.77 -8.45 -0.95
N SER A 143 10.28 -9.56 -0.40
CA SER A 143 11.70 -9.72 -0.11
C SER A 143 12.55 -10.11 -1.34
N GLU A 144 11.90 -10.52 -2.43
CA GLU A 144 12.57 -10.88 -3.69
C GLU A 144 12.64 -9.71 -4.69
N PHE A 145 12.09 -8.54 -4.34
CA PHE A 145 12.00 -7.35 -5.20
C PHE A 145 13.08 -6.31 -4.86
#